data_AF-A0A7Y2DYD7-F1
#
_entry.id   AF-A0A7Y2DYD7-F1
#
_cell.length_a   1.000
_cell.length_b   1.000
_cell.length_c   1.000
_cell.angle_alpha   90.00
_cell.angle_beta   90.00
_cell.angle_gamma   90.00
#
_symmetry.space_group_name_H-M   'P 1'
#
loop_
_entity.id
_entity.type
_entity.pdbx_description
1 polymer ?
#
loop_
_entity_poly.entity_id
_entity_poly.type
_entity_poly.pdbx_seq_one_letter_code
_entity_poly.pdbx_strand_id
1 'polypeptide(L)'
;MRIIVTLLLCTVLHHLSLGQDLDEGKSLFTTMCTACHEAGSGRVIGPGLKGVTEKREREWLIKFVQNSTELILSGDPDAIAIFEEYNKVVMNTHDLSETQIDNIFAYIDDLNSQEKSSVQVELTSGKGIVVVDDFVKLNPVDRHTDRWMTVFVAFIMLITVFVLIYSYSVISKPR
;
A
#
# COMPACT_ATOMS: atom_id res chain seq x y z
N MET A 1 -37.67 10.11 -10.56
CA MET A 1 -36.93 9.04 -11.28
C MET A 1 -35.58 9.50 -11.82
N ARG A 2 -35.49 10.63 -12.56
CA ARG A 2 -34.22 11.17 -13.07
C ARG A 2 -33.18 11.49 -11.97
N ILE A 3 -33.60 12.08 -10.85
CA ILE A 3 -32.72 12.50 -9.74
C ILE A 3 -32.09 11.29 -9.00
N ILE A 4 -32.83 10.17 -8.87
CA ILE A 4 -32.34 8.95 -8.20
C ILE A 4 -31.27 8.26 -9.06
N VAL A 5 -31.43 8.28 -10.38
CA VAL A 5 -30.44 7.75 -11.33
C VAL A 5 -29.17 8.60 -11.32
N THR A 6 -29.27 9.92 -11.19
CA THR A 6 -28.09 10.80 -11.09
C THR A 6 -27.35 10.65 -9.75
N LEU A 7 -28.07 10.45 -8.64
CA LEU A 7 -27.47 10.21 -7.33
C LEU A 7 -26.73 8.86 -7.25
N LEU A 8 -27.31 7.80 -7.82
CA LEU A 8 -26.67 6.48 -7.92
C LEU A 8 -25.45 6.49 -8.86
N LEU A 9 -25.49 7.28 -9.94
CA LEU A 9 -24.36 7.44 -10.85
C LEU A 9 -23.19 8.21 -10.18
N CYS A 10 -23.49 9.22 -9.36
CA CYS A 10 -22.49 9.98 -8.62
C CYS A 10 -21.86 9.19 -7.46
N THR A 11 -22.56 8.24 -6.82
CA THR A 11 -21.95 7.40 -5.77
C THR A 11 -20.97 6.37 -6.33
N VAL A 12 -21.24 5.81 -7.52
CA VAL A 12 -20.32 4.88 -8.20
C VAL A 12 -19.02 5.57 -8.60
N LEU A 13 -19.06 6.86 -8.93
CA LEU A 13 -17.89 7.68 -9.25
C LEU A 13 -16.94 7.94 -8.05
N HIS A 14 -17.43 7.84 -6.81
CA HIS A 14 -16.60 8.05 -5.61
C HIS A 14 -15.81 6.81 -5.17
N HIS A 15 -16.09 5.62 -5.74
CA HIS A 15 -15.43 4.38 -5.33
C HIS A 15 -14.22 3.99 -6.20
N LEU A 16 -13.90 4.74 -7.26
CA LEU A 16 -12.66 4.56 -8.01
C LEU A 16 -11.52 5.32 -7.33
N SER A 17 -11.04 4.82 -6.20
CA SER A 17 -9.69 5.17 -5.74
C SER A 17 -8.69 4.37 -6.58
N LEU A 18 -8.16 4.99 -7.63
CA LEU A 18 -7.09 4.43 -8.48
C LEU A 18 -5.69 4.70 -7.91
N GLY A 19 -5.57 4.91 -6.59
CA GLY A 19 -4.31 5.18 -5.92
C GLY A 19 -3.85 3.98 -5.09
N GLN A 20 -2.56 3.66 -5.15
CA GLN A 20 -1.93 2.72 -4.23
C GLN A 20 -1.87 3.35 -2.83
N ASP A 21 -2.30 2.61 -1.82
CA ASP A 21 -2.31 3.04 -0.41
C ASP A 21 -0.98 2.62 0.26
N LEU A 22 -0.07 3.57 0.43
CA LEU A 22 1.25 3.31 1.01
C LEU A 22 1.17 2.93 2.50
N ASP A 23 0.17 3.41 3.23
CA ASP A 23 0.01 3.10 4.66
C ASP A 23 -0.51 1.66 4.85
N GLU A 24 -1.47 1.24 4.01
CA GLU A 24 -1.90 -0.15 3.96
C GLU A 24 -0.73 -1.05 3.53
N GLY A 25 0.01 -0.66 2.48
CA GLY A 25 1.19 -1.37 1.99
C GLY A 25 2.25 -1.59 3.07
N LYS A 26 2.55 -0.54 3.84
CA LYS A 26 3.46 -0.60 4.98
C LYS A 26 3.00 -1.57 6.06
N SER A 27 1.71 -1.49 6.42
CA SER A 27 1.11 -2.36 7.45
C SER A 27 1.18 -3.83 7.05
N LEU A 28 0.81 -4.13 5.80
CA LEU A 28 0.83 -5.47 5.24
C LEU A 28 2.26 -6.01 5.13
N PHE A 29 3.20 -5.23 4.59
CA PHE A 29 4.60 -5.63 4.48
C PHE A 29 5.20 -5.96 5.84
N THR A 30 4.95 -5.09 6.83
CA THR A 30 5.42 -5.30 8.21
C THR A 30 4.88 -6.59 8.80
N THR A 31 3.59 -6.87 8.60
CA THR A 31 2.91 -8.02 9.24
C THR A 31 3.21 -9.34 8.54
N MET A 32 3.33 -9.33 7.20
CA MET A 32 3.35 -10.56 6.39
C MET A 32 4.72 -10.90 5.80
N CYS A 33 5.59 -9.90 5.60
CA CYS A 33 6.78 -10.06 4.76
C CYS A 33 8.10 -9.88 5.52
N THR A 34 8.15 -9.01 6.54
CA THR A 34 9.42 -8.66 7.23
C THR A 34 10.09 -9.81 7.99
N ALA A 35 9.35 -10.88 8.29
CA ALA A 35 9.94 -12.08 8.88
C ALA A 35 10.96 -12.77 7.96
N CYS A 36 10.79 -12.62 6.64
CA CYS A 36 11.60 -13.32 5.64
C CYS A 36 12.30 -12.39 4.64
N HIS A 37 11.76 -11.18 4.42
CA HIS A 37 12.21 -10.24 3.40
C HIS A 37 12.57 -8.88 3.97
N GLU A 38 13.56 -8.27 3.35
CA GLU A 38 13.91 -6.87 3.54
C GLU A 38 13.39 -6.04 2.36
N ALA A 39 12.91 -4.81 2.61
CA ALA A 39 12.50 -3.89 1.55
C ALA A 39 13.70 -3.43 0.68
N GLY A 40 14.91 -3.47 1.26
CA GLY A 40 16.16 -3.14 0.60
C GLY A 40 16.74 -4.29 -0.22
N SER A 41 18.07 -4.32 -0.33
CA SER A 41 18.80 -5.36 -1.07
C SER A 41 19.31 -6.51 -0.19
N GLY A 42 19.12 -6.41 1.13
CA GLY A 42 19.60 -7.43 2.06
C GLY A 42 18.86 -8.76 1.92
N ARG A 43 19.61 -9.84 2.16
CA ARG A 43 19.08 -11.21 2.21
C ARG A 43 18.85 -11.58 3.67
N VAL A 44 17.65 -12.05 3.98
CA VAL A 44 17.29 -12.56 5.32
C VAL A 44 17.05 -14.06 5.22
N ILE A 45 15.81 -14.46 4.89
CA ILE A 45 15.45 -15.82 4.48
C ILE A 45 15.22 -15.83 2.97
N GLY A 46 14.45 -14.86 2.48
CA GLY A 46 14.24 -14.59 1.06
C GLY A 46 15.13 -13.49 0.49
N PRO A 47 15.01 -13.18 -0.81
CA PRO A 47 15.66 -12.05 -1.47
C PRO A 47 15.25 -10.70 -0.85
N GLY A 48 16.15 -9.71 -0.95
CA GLY A 48 15.75 -8.31 -0.80
C GLY A 48 14.86 -7.88 -1.96
N LEU A 49 13.84 -7.05 -1.68
CA LEU A 49 12.81 -6.69 -2.63
C LEU A 49 13.07 -5.39 -3.40
N LYS A 50 14.24 -4.78 -3.23
CA LYS A 50 14.63 -3.56 -3.97
C LYS A 50 14.54 -3.75 -5.49
N GLY A 51 13.70 -2.92 -6.12
CA GLY A 51 13.47 -2.89 -7.56
C GLY A 51 12.87 -4.18 -8.11
N VAL A 52 12.12 -4.93 -7.30
CA VAL A 52 11.51 -6.19 -7.74
C VAL A 52 10.45 -5.97 -8.83
N THR A 53 9.71 -4.87 -8.75
CA THR A 53 8.71 -4.43 -9.73
C THR A 53 9.31 -4.04 -11.08
N GLU A 54 10.59 -3.63 -11.11
CA GLU A 54 11.33 -3.37 -12.35
C GLU A 54 11.87 -4.66 -13.00
N LYS A 55 12.06 -5.72 -12.21
CA LYS A 55 12.69 -6.98 -12.64
C LYS A 55 11.68 -7.99 -13.18
N ARG A 56 10.41 -7.89 -12.79
CA ARG A 56 9.39 -8.92 -13.02
C ARG A 56 8.05 -8.27 -13.34
N GLU A 57 7.31 -8.90 -14.25
CA GLU A 57 5.95 -8.48 -14.61
C GLU A 57 5.01 -8.55 -13.39
N ARG A 58 4.11 -7.57 -13.30
CA ARG A 58 3.16 -7.43 -12.18
C ARG A 58 2.34 -8.70 -11.97
N GLU A 59 1.81 -9.29 -13.05
CA GLU A 59 0.96 -10.48 -12.99
C GLU A 59 1.72 -11.70 -12.45
N TRP A 60 3.01 -11.80 -12.75
CA TRP A 60 3.85 -12.87 -12.22
C TRP A 60 4.11 -12.66 -10.73
N LEU A 61 4.42 -11.42 -10.32
CA LEU A 61 4.65 -11.08 -8.91
C LEU A 61 3.44 -11.37 -8.04
N ILE A 62 2.23 -11.02 -8.52
CA ILE A 62 0.98 -11.30 -7.81
C ILE A 62 0.82 -12.81 -7.59
N LYS A 63 0.98 -13.62 -8.63
CA LYS A 63 0.87 -15.09 -8.52
C LYS A 63 1.93 -15.66 -7.58
N PHE A 64 3.15 -15.14 -7.64
CA PHE A 64 4.24 -15.60 -6.80
C PHE A 64 3.99 -15.28 -5.32
N VAL A 65 3.53 -14.07 -5.00
CA VAL A 65 3.19 -13.65 -3.64
C VAL A 65 1.99 -14.42 -3.10
N GLN A 66 0.98 -14.68 -3.93
CA GLN A 66 -0.18 -15.47 -3.52
C GLN A 66 0.19 -16.93 -3.27
N ASN A 67 0.89 -17.56 -4.22
CA ASN A 67 1.25 -18.97 -4.15
C ASN A 67 2.45 -19.34 -5.04
N SER A 68 3.66 -19.07 -4.55
CA SER A 68 4.90 -19.47 -5.22
C SER A 68 5.02 -20.99 -5.46
N THR A 69 4.43 -21.82 -4.59
CA THR A 69 4.47 -23.29 -4.72
C THR A 69 3.73 -23.76 -5.97
N GLU A 70 2.62 -23.12 -6.31
CA GLU A 70 1.87 -23.45 -7.53
C GLU A 70 2.69 -23.15 -8.79
N LEU A 71 3.44 -22.03 -8.81
CA LEU A 71 4.34 -21.72 -9.92
C LEU A 71 5.46 -22.76 -10.05
N ILE A 72 6.07 -23.16 -8.92
CA ILE A 72 7.11 -24.21 -8.90
C ILE A 72 6.55 -25.54 -9.44
N LEU A 73 5.37 -25.95 -8.98
CA LEU A 73 4.72 -27.20 -9.41
C LEU A 73 4.26 -27.15 -10.87
N SER A 74 3.89 -25.98 -11.37
CA SER A 74 3.52 -25.78 -12.78
C SER A 74 4.72 -25.86 -13.73
N GLY A 75 5.95 -25.89 -13.20
CA GLY A 75 7.17 -25.95 -14.00
C GLY A 75 7.72 -24.58 -14.41
N ASP A 76 7.32 -23.49 -13.75
CA ASP A 76 7.86 -22.15 -14.02
C ASP A 76 9.38 -22.14 -13.73
N PRO A 77 10.23 -21.90 -14.75
CA PRO A 77 11.68 -22.05 -14.61
C PRO A 77 12.28 -21.01 -13.66
N ASP A 78 11.66 -19.83 -13.56
CA ASP A 78 12.12 -18.76 -12.70
C ASP A 78 11.75 -19.02 -11.23
N ALA A 79 10.52 -19.47 -10.97
CA ALA A 79 10.10 -19.85 -9.63
C ALA A 79 10.93 -21.03 -9.10
N ILE A 80 11.23 -22.02 -9.96
CA ILE A 80 12.12 -23.13 -9.61
C ILE A 80 13.53 -22.63 -9.32
N ALA A 81 14.09 -21.75 -10.16
CA ALA A 81 15.42 -21.21 -9.96
C ALA A 81 15.54 -20.45 -8.62
N ILE A 82 14.54 -19.62 -8.30
CA ILE A 82 14.47 -18.92 -7.01
C ILE A 82 14.36 -19.92 -5.87
N PHE A 83 13.49 -20.93 -5.98
CA PHE A 83 13.34 -21.94 -4.93
C PHE A 83 14.65 -22.70 -4.65
N GLU A 84 15.38 -23.09 -5.69
CA GLU A 84 16.69 -23.75 -5.56
C GLU A 84 17.76 -22.82 -4.98
N GLU A 85 17.79 -21.54 -5.39
CA GLU A 85 18.74 -20.55 -4.89
C GLU A 85 18.55 -20.25 -3.39
N TYR A 86 17.30 -20.22 -2.93
CA TYR A 86 16.94 -19.88 -1.56
C TYR A 86 16.75 -21.12 -0.66
N ASN A 87 17.60 -22.13 -0.86
CA ASN A 87 17.68 -23.36 -0.05
C ASN A 87 16.38 -24.16 0.04
N LYS A 88 15.52 -24.09 -0.99
CA LYS A 88 14.25 -24.81 -1.04
C LYS A 88 13.32 -24.45 0.12
N VAL A 89 13.47 -23.24 0.68
CA VAL A 89 12.53 -22.70 1.66
C VAL A 89 11.27 -22.29 0.92
N VAL A 90 10.13 -22.86 1.33
CA VAL A 90 8.83 -22.55 0.75
C VAL A 90 8.36 -21.19 1.30
N MET A 91 8.01 -20.26 0.41
CA MET A 91 7.30 -19.04 0.79
C MET A 91 5.84 -19.39 1.07
N ASN A 92 5.33 -18.93 2.20
CA ASN A 92 3.96 -19.20 2.63
C ASN A 92 2.95 -18.67 1.61
N THR A 93 1.82 -19.35 1.48
CA THR A 93 0.67 -18.87 0.72
C THR A 93 0.01 -17.70 1.46
N HIS A 94 -0.34 -16.65 0.73
CA HIS A 94 -0.97 -15.46 1.28
C HIS A 94 -2.33 -15.20 0.61
N ASP A 95 -3.39 -15.03 1.40
CA ASP A 95 -4.72 -14.65 0.92
C ASP A 95 -4.82 -13.12 0.80
N LEU A 96 -3.99 -12.56 -0.08
CA LEU A 96 -3.96 -11.13 -0.37
C LEU A 96 -4.58 -10.87 -1.74
N SER A 97 -5.41 -9.83 -1.79
CA SER A 97 -5.94 -9.32 -3.07
C SER A 97 -4.83 -8.66 -3.90
N GLU A 98 -5.06 -8.54 -5.21
CA GLU A 98 -4.10 -7.87 -6.11
C GLU A 98 -3.81 -6.43 -5.64
N THR A 99 -4.83 -5.69 -5.21
CA THR A 99 -4.68 -4.31 -4.72
C THR A 99 -3.81 -4.25 -3.46
N GLN A 100 -3.96 -5.20 -2.55
CA GLN A 100 -3.13 -5.27 -1.35
C GLN A 100 -1.66 -5.58 -1.69
N ILE A 101 -1.42 -6.44 -2.68
CA ILE A 101 -0.08 -6.75 -3.18
C ILE A 101 0.52 -5.53 -3.88
N ASP A 102 -0.27 -4.81 -4.69
CA ASP A 102 0.16 -3.56 -5.31
C ASP A 102 0.53 -2.51 -4.26
N ASN A 103 -0.25 -2.38 -3.19
CA ASN A 103 0.03 -1.46 -2.08
C ASN A 103 1.35 -1.81 -1.39
N ILE A 104 1.63 -3.10 -1.16
CA ILE A 104 2.93 -3.56 -0.61
C ILE A 104 4.08 -3.15 -1.52
N PHE A 105 3.98 -3.42 -2.82
CA PHE A 105 5.04 -3.07 -3.77
C PHE A 105 5.22 -1.55 -3.91
N ALA A 106 4.13 -0.78 -3.92
CA ALA A 106 4.18 0.67 -3.92
C ALA A 106 4.94 1.22 -2.72
N TYR A 107 4.70 0.66 -1.53
CA TYR A 107 5.44 1.02 -0.32
C TYR A 107 6.94 0.68 -0.45
N ILE A 108 7.28 -0.49 -0.95
CA ILE A 108 8.68 -0.89 -1.15
C ILE A 108 9.39 0.03 -2.15
N ASP A 109 8.73 0.38 -3.26
CA ASP A 109 9.28 1.23 -4.30
C ASP A 109 9.44 2.68 -3.84
N ASP A 110 8.47 3.20 -3.07
CA ASP A 110 8.57 4.52 -2.45
C ASP A 110 9.77 4.60 -1.50
N LEU A 111 9.92 3.62 -0.59
CA LEU A 111 11.09 3.54 0.30
C LEU A 111 12.42 3.54 -0.47
N ASN A 112 12.52 2.71 -1.51
CA ASN A 112 13.74 2.58 -2.29
C ASN A 112 14.04 3.82 -3.14
N SER A 113 13.00 4.57 -3.54
CA SER A 113 13.14 5.84 -4.25
C SER A 113 13.64 6.95 -3.34
N GLN A 114 13.21 6.98 -2.07
CA GLN A 114 13.71 7.92 -1.06
C GLN A 114 15.20 7.67 -0.74
N GLU A 115 15.63 6.41 -0.64
CA GLU A 115 17.06 6.07 -0.49
C GLU A 115 17.92 6.55 -1.67
N LYS A 116 17.40 6.46 -2.90
CA LYS A 116 18.10 6.93 -4.10
C LYS A 116 18.33 8.44 -4.10
N SER A 117 17.47 9.19 -3.41
CA SER A 117 17.55 10.64 -3.25
C SER A 117 18.53 11.06 -2.15
N SER A 118 18.63 10.30 -1.05
CA SER A 118 19.53 10.60 0.07
C SER A 118 20.98 10.15 -0.14
N VAL A 119 21.24 9.17 -1.02
CA VAL A 119 22.59 8.65 -1.28
C VAL A 119 23.44 9.57 -2.21
N GLN A 120 22.86 10.59 -2.84
CA GLN A 120 23.60 11.54 -3.68
C GLN A 120 24.39 12.60 -2.88
N VAL A 121 24.33 12.60 -1.54
CA VAL A 121 25.01 13.60 -0.69
C VAL A 121 26.00 12.96 0.29
N GLU A 122 26.71 11.89 -0.05
CA GLU A 122 27.86 11.49 0.79
C GLU A 122 28.90 10.64 0.06
N LEU A 123 29.72 11.29 -0.78
CA LEU A 123 30.99 10.75 -1.25
C LEU A 123 32.07 11.84 -1.25
N THR A 124 32.26 12.51 -0.10
CA THR A 124 33.58 13.03 0.27
C THR A 124 33.75 12.94 1.78
N SER A 125 34.86 12.32 2.19
CA SER A 125 35.45 12.35 3.54
C SER A 125 34.95 11.30 4.55
N GLY A 126 35.51 10.10 4.42
CA GLY A 126 36.27 9.45 5.49
C GLY A 126 35.68 9.30 6.90
N LYS A 127 35.56 8.02 7.30
CA LYS A 127 35.73 7.49 8.67
C LYS A 127 34.54 7.67 9.64
N GLY A 128 33.86 6.55 9.88
CA GLY A 128 33.43 6.16 11.24
C GLY A 128 31.93 6.13 11.49
N ILE A 129 31.44 4.91 11.74
CA ILE A 129 30.18 4.52 12.37
C ILE A 129 29.54 5.59 13.27
N VAL A 130 28.39 6.10 12.86
CA VAL A 130 27.24 6.59 13.66
C VAL A 130 26.08 6.63 12.63
N VAL A 131 24.84 6.19 12.79
CA VAL A 131 23.90 6.23 13.91
C VAL A 131 22.80 5.20 13.56
N VAL A 132 22.57 4.15 14.36
CA VAL A 132 21.39 3.26 14.21
C VAL A 132 20.29 3.54 15.24
N ASP A 133 20.51 4.49 16.16
CA ASP A 133 19.60 4.72 17.29
C ASP A 133 18.68 5.95 17.16
N ASP A 134 18.90 6.85 16.19
CA ASP A 134 18.10 8.09 16.10
C ASP A 134 16.95 8.06 15.07
N PHE A 135 16.95 7.14 14.11
CA PHE A 135 15.87 7.07 13.09
C PHE A 135 14.54 6.56 13.66
N VAL A 136 14.56 5.80 14.76
CA VAL A 136 13.34 5.26 15.40
C VAL A 136 12.56 6.32 16.18
N LYS A 137 13.14 7.48 16.50
CA LYS A 137 12.51 8.50 17.38
C LYS A 137 11.80 9.65 16.67
N LEU A 138 11.89 9.78 15.35
CA LEU A 138 11.32 10.93 14.63
C LEU A 138 10.02 10.65 13.86
N ASN A 139 9.50 9.42 13.86
CA ASN A 139 8.27 9.14 13.13
C ASN A 139 7.17 8.53 14.03
N PRO A 140 6.63 9.31 14.99
CA PRO A 140 5.29 9.03 15.48
C PRO A 140 4.32 9.27 14.31
N VAL A 141 3.87 8.18 13.66
CA VAL A 141 2.71 8.20 12.76
C VAL A 141 1.53 8.67 13.60
N ASP A 142 1.24 9.96 13.57
CA ASP A 142 0.10 10.54 14.24
C ASP A 142 -1.16 10.19 13.45
N ARG A 143 -1.81 9.10 13.88
CA ARG A 143 -3.21 8.70 13.57
C ARG A 143 -4.26 9.76 13.99
N HIS A 144 -3.93 11.03 13.85
CA HIS A 144 -4.74 12.15 14.27
C HIS A 144 -5.25 12.98 13.10
N THR A 145 -4.56 12.99 11.95
CA THR A 145 -4.92 13.76 10.74
C THR A 145 -6.06 13.14 9.92
N ASP A 146 -6.28 11.84 10.06
CA ASP A 146 -7.35 11.02 9.45
C ASP A 146 -8.71 11.15 10.17
N ARG A 147 -8.70 11.38 11.50
CA ARG A 147 -9.94 11.52 12.28
C ARG A 147 -10.64 12.87 12.08
N TRP A 148 -9.89 13.95 11.89
CA TRP A 148 -10.47 15.30 11.68
C TRP A 148 -11.14 15.42 10.30
N MET A 149 -10.56 14.81 9.27
CA MET A 149 -11.14 14.82 7.93
C MET A 149 -12.47 14.06 7.89
N THR A 150 -12.54 12.92 8.57
CA THR A 150 -13.78 12.13 8.70
C THR A 150 -14.88 12.88 9.44
N VAL A 151 -14.54 13.59 10.53
CA VAL A 151 -15.48 14.43 11.28
C VAL A 151 -15.96 15.63 10.45
N PHE A 152 -15.07 16.24 9.67
CA PHE A 152 -15.40 17.38 8.81
C PHE A 152 -16.37 16.99 7.69
N VAL A 153 -16.14 15.83 7.05
CA VAL A 153 -17.04 15.30 6.02
C VAL A 153 -18.41 14.93 6.60
N ALA A 154 -18.45 14.31 7.78
CA ALA A 154 -19.71 14.00 8.47
C ALA A 154 -20.50 15.28 8.83
N PHE A 155 -19.80 16.35 9.23
CA PHE A 155 -20.43 17.64 9.53
C PHE A 155 -21.04 18.29 8.27
N ILE A 156 -20.34 18.24 7.13
CA ILE A 156 -20.85 18.74 5.85
C ILE A 156 -22.08 17.94 5.39
N MET A 157 -22.06 16.61 5.54
CA MET A 157 -23.21 15.74 5.25
C MET A 157 -24.42 16.09 6.12
N LEU A 158 -24.23 16.37 7.41
CA LEU A 158 -25.32 16.77 8.30
C LEU A 158 -25.89 18.15 7.94
N ILE A 159 -25.03 19.12 7.59
CA ILE A 159 -25.47 20.46 7.17
C ILE A 159 -26.28 20.38 5.88
N THR A 160 -25.82 19.62 4.89
CA THR A 160 -26.53 19.48 3.61
C THR A 160 -27.90 18.83 3.79
N VAL A 161 -28.01 17.78 4.61
CA VAL A 161 -29.30 17.16 4.97
C VAL A 161 -30.21 18.17 5.69
N PHE A 162 -29.68 18.95 6.63
CA PHE A 162 -30.46 19.95 7.35
C PHE A 162 -31.01 21.04 6.41
N VAL A 163 -30.19 21.55 5.49
CA VAL A 163 -30.62 22.55 4.49
C VAL A 163 -31.71 22.00 3.57
N LEU A 164 -31.63 20.72 3.19
CA LEU A 164 -32.65 20.06 2.39
C LEU A 164 -33.97 19.89 3.15
N ILE A 165 -33.92 19.50 4.43
CA ILE A 165 -35.12 19.38 5.28
C ILE A 165 -35.75 20.75 5.51
N TYR A 166 -34.93 21.78 5.78
CA TYR A 166 -35.42 23.14 6.00
C TYR A 166 -36.06 23.72 4.74
N SER A 167 -35.39 23.63 3.59
CA SER A 167 -35.95 24.09 2.32
C SER A 167 -37.24 23.35 1.95
N TYR A 168 -37.29 22.02 2.15
CA TYR A 168 -38.52 21.25 1.97
C TYR A 168 -39.65 21.74 2.87
N SER A 169 -39.37 21.94 4.16
CA SER A 169 -40.36 22.38 5.15
C SER A 169 -40.90 23.80 4.87
N VAL A 170 -40.06 24.69 4.35
CA VAL A 170 -40.45 26.05 3.93
C VAL A 170 -41.32 26.01 2.68
N ILE A 171 -40.96 25.18 1.69
CA ILE A 171 -41.69 25.06 0.42
C ILE A 171 -43.03 24.33 0.61
N SER A 172 -43.11 23.37 1.53
CA SER A 172 -44.30 22.54 1.74
C SER A 172 -45.40 23.20 2.57
N LYS A 173 -45.18 24.42 3.11
CA LYS A 173 -46.19 25.11 3.90
C LYS A 173 -47.26 25.68 2.96
N PRO A 174 -48.51 25.17 2.96
CA PRO A 174 -49.56 25.71 2.11
C PRO A 174 -49.84 27.15 2.52
N ARG A 175 -50.00 28.04 1.53
CA ARG A 175 -50.39 29.44 1.75
C ARG A 175 -51.79 29.55 2.34
#